data_AF-A0A9E3C298-F1
#
_entry.id   AF-A0A9E3C298-F1
#
_cell.length_a   1.000
_cell.length_b   1.000
_cell.length_c   1.000
_cell.angle_alpha   90.00
_cell.angle_beta   90.00
_cell.angle_gamma   90.00
#
_symmetry.space_group_name_H-M   'P 1'
#
loop_
_entity.id
_entity.type
_entity.pdbx_description
1 polymer ?
#
loop_
_entity_poly.entity_id
_entity_poly.type
_entity_poly.pdbx_seq_one_letter_code
_entity_poly.pdbx_strand_id
1 'polypeptide(L)'
;MTAPPAAQKTVPGHVLTRWVFLRLLGVVYLCAFASLWPQVRGLIGSHGILPAGEYLAAVRAQAGTAGYSLAPTLAWLDASDLGLELLCGAGTLLSLLLIAGVLPLPTLALLWGLYLSLVNIGQDFLSFQWDALLLEAGFLAILFAPGGVLPRPVTEAPPSRAALWLLRWLLLRLMFQSGVVKLASGDTAWRSLTALAYHYETQPLPTPLAWLMFQLPLWFQKLSTGAVLAVELIAPWLILGPRRLRLIAAGLLAALQLLILLTGNYAFFNLLTLALCVLLLDDDALRRLLPPRLRPRWAEPERRPDPPRWRRWVIGPAAALLLGMSLLRLSADLGVPNPWPQALAWQEPLHLVNGYGLFAVMTTSRPEVFVEGSDDGRTWRTYRFRYQPQDVGRAPRWVAPYQPRLDWQMWFAALGSPDQSPWFRAFLLRLLQGSP
;
A
#
# COMPACT_ATOMS: atom_id res chain seq x y z
N MET A 1 38.25 -6.99 -45.41
CA MET A 1 37.52 -7.62 -44.29
C MET A 1 37.17 -6.54 -43.29
N THR A 2 35.95 -6.03 -43.35
CA THR A 2 35.41 -5.09 -42.36
C THR A 2 35.17 -5.86 -41.06
N ALA A 3 35.72 -5.36 -39.95
CA ALA A 3 35.50 -5.96 -38.64
C ALA A 3 33.99 -6.06 -38.36
N PRO A 4 33.49 -7.17 -37.78
CA PRO A 4 32.09 -7.24 -37.37
C PRO A 4 31.80 -6.09 -36.41
N PRO A 5 30.65 -5.40 -36.53
CA PRO A 5 30.30 -4.33 -35.62
C PRO A 5 30.34 -4.88 -34.19
N ALA A 6 31.11 -4.19 -33.33
CA ALA A 6 31.18 -4.52 -31.91
C ALA A 6 29.75 -4.71 -31.39
N ALA A 7 29.45 -5.87 -30.82
CA ALA A 7 28.16 -6.17 -30.24
C ALA A 7 27.81 -5.04 -29.26
N GLN A 8 26.93 -4.12 -29.67
CA GLN A 8 26.41 -3.09 -28.80
C GLN A 8 25.82 -3.82 -27.61
N LYS A 9 26.41 -3.64 -26.42
CA LYS A 9 25.80 -4.11 -25.17
C LYS A 9 24.41 -3.49 -25.12
N THR A 10 23.40 -4.28 -25.49
CA THR A 10 22.01 -3.88 -25.44
C THR A 10 21.71 -3.56 -23.99
N VAL A 11 21.49 -2.27 -23.69
CA VAL A 11 21.08 -1.83 -22.37
C VAL A 11 19.79 -2.59 -22.03
N PRO A 12 19.71 -3.31 -20.90
CA PRO A 12 18.52 -4.09 -20.58
C PRO A 12 17.27 -3.20 -20.54
N GLY A 13 16.28 -3.58 -21.34
CA GLY A 13 14.98 -2.91 -21.41
C GLY A 13 14.18 -3.05 -20.10
N HIS A 14 13.17 -2.20 -19.94
CA HIS A 14 12.21 -2.26 -18.82
C HIS A 14 10.75 -2.18 -19.33
N VAL A 15 10.53 -2.53 -20.59
CA VAL A 15 9.20 -2.44 -21.21
C VAL A 15 8.33 -3.60 -20.76
N LEU A 16 8.88 -4.83 -20.70
CA LEU A 16 8.19 -5.98 -20.12
C LEU A 16 7.99 -5.78 -18.62
N THR A 17 9.01 -5.26 -17.92
CA THR A 17 8.92 -4.90 -16.50
C THR A 17 7.76 -3.92 -16.26
N ARG A 18 7.65 -2.85 -17.05
CA ARG A 18 6.51 -1.93 -16.98
C ARG A 18 5.18 -2.64 -17.21
N TRP A 19 5.11 -3.44 -18.26
CA TRP A 19 3.89 -4.13 -18.66
C TRP A 19 3.36 -5.09 -17.59
N VAL A 20 4.25 -5.81 -16.89
CA VAL A 20 3.90 -6.67 -15.76
C VAL A 20 3.54 -5.85 -14.53
N PHE A 21 4.36 -4.84 -14.18
CA PHE A 21 4.11 -3.99 -13.01
C PHE A 21 2.72 -3.34 -13.04
N LEU A 22 2.33 -2.76 -14.17
CA LEU A 22 1.03 -2.10 -14.31
C LEU A 22 -0.15 -3.07 -14.09
N ARG A 23 -0.02 -4.33 -14.50
CA ARG A 23 -1.05 -5.36 -14.28
C ARG A 23 -1.12 -5.78 -12.83
N LEU A 24 0.03 -5.97 -12.19
CA LEU A 24 0.09 -6.27 -10.76
C LEU A 24 -0.49 -5.11 -9.94
N LEU A 25 -0.23 -3.86 -10.32
CA LEU A 25 -0.84 -2.69 -9.71
C LEU A 25 -2.36 -2.66 -9.93
N GLY A 26 -2.85 -3.07 -11.10
CA GLY A 26 -4.28 -3.29 -11.34
C GLY A 26 -4.89 -4.36 -10.44
N VAL A 27 -4.19 -5.46 -10.17
CA VAL A 27 -4.61 -6.48 -9.20
C VAL A 27 -4.67 -5.91 -7.78
N VAL A 28 -3.69 -5.08 -7.38
CA VAL A 28 -3.69 -4.40 -6.08
C VAL A 28 -4.88 -3.47 -5.94
N TYR A 29 -5.16 -2.62 -6.94
CA TYR A 29 -6.36 -1.77 -6.94
C TYR A 29 -7.65 -2.59 -6.88
N LEU A 30 -7.71 -3.71 -7.62
CA LEU A 30 -8.85 -4.62 -7.57
C LEU A 30 -9.07 -5.15 -6.15
N CYS A 31 -8.02 -5.62 -5.47
CA CYS A 31 -8.11 -6.04 -4.08
C CYS A 31 -8.59 -4.91 -3.17
N ALA A 32 -8.07 -3.69 -3.34
CA ALA A 32 -8.43 -2.54 -2.52
C ALA A 32 -9.91 -2.14 -2.67
N PHE A 33 -10.39 -1.95 -3.90
CA PHE A 33 -11.79 -1.58 -4.17
C PHE A 33 -12.77 -2.71 -3.85
N ALA A 34 -12.50 -3.93 -4.32
CA ALA A 34 -13.40 -5.06 -4.08
C ALA A 34 -13.49 -5.44 -2.59
N SER A 35 -12.41 -5.23 -1.83
CA SER A 35 -12.44 -5.43 -0.38
C SER A 35 -13.23 -4.35 0.35
N LEU A 36 -13.14 -3.09 -0.09
CA LEU A 36 -13.83 -1.97 0.54
C LEU A 36 -15.34 -1.98 0.24
N TRP A 37 -15.72 -2.31 -0.98
CA TRP A 37 -17.11 -2.24 -1.46
C TRP A 37 -18.15 -2.85 -0.51
N PRO A 38 -18.02 -4.12 -0.03
CA PRO A 38 -19.04 -4.71 0.85
C PRO A 38 -19.14 -4.05 2.24
N GLN A 39 -18.17 -3.21 2.60
CA GLN A 39 -18.10 -2.55 3.91
C GLN A 39 -18.42 -1.05 3.83
N VAL A 40 -18.38 -0.43 2.63
CA VAL A 40 -18.37 1.03 2.48
C VAL A 40 -19.61 1.70 3.12
N ARG A 41 -20.79 1.07 3.00
CA ARG A 41 -22.03 1.58 3.61
C ARG A 41 -21.98 1.59 5.13
N GLY A 42 -21.61 0.47 5.75
CA GLY A 42 -21.54 0.37 7.21
C GLY A 42 -20.43 1.24 7.81
N LEU A 43 -19.34 1.46 7.08
CA LEU A 43 -18.23 2.29 7.55
C LEU A 43 -18.52 3.79 7.42
N ILE A 44 -18.88 4.25 6.23
CA ILE A 44 -18.94 5.68 5.89
C ILE A 44 -20.19 6.10 5.11
N GLY A 45 -21.17 5.20 4.96
CA GLY A 45 -22.47 5.53 4.37
C GLY A 45 -23.29 6.49 5.25
N SER A 46 -24.45 6.90 4.74
CA SER A 46 -25.39 7.79 5.42
C SER A 46 -25.77 7.33 6.83
N HIS A 47 -25.87 6.01 7.03
CA HIS A 47 -26.17 5.36 8.30
C HIS A 47 -24.94 4.62 8.89
N GLY A 48 -23.76 4.84 8.32
CA GLY A 48 -22.53 4.20 8.74
C GLY A 48 -21.97 4.75 10.05
N ILE A 49 -20.86 4.17 10.50
CA ILE A 49 -20.15 4.55 11.72
C ILE A 49 -19.65 6.00 11.64
N LEU A 50 -19.04 6.38 10.50
CA LEU A 50 -18.50 7.72 10.26
C LEU A 50 -19.02 8.28 8.92
N PRO A 51 -20.26 8.80 8.87
CA PRO A 51 -20.89 9.21 7.61
C PRO A 51 -20.06 10.25 6.84
N ALA A 52 -19.73 9.93 5.58
CA ALA A 52 -18.93 10.80 4.72
C ALA A 52 -19.59 12.17 4.47
N GLY A 53 -20.92 12.19 4.33
CA GLY A 53 -21.69 13.43 4.13
C GLY A 53 -21.59 14.38 5.32
N GLU A 54 -21.66 13.87 6.55
CA GLU A 54 -21.51 14.67 7.77
C GLU A 54 -20.09 15.22 7.91
N TYR A 55 -19.08 14.40 7.59
CA TYR A 55 -17.69 14.83 7.55
C TYR A 55 -17.47 15.99 6.56
N LEU A 56 -17.94 15.85 5.32
CA LEU A 56 -17.79 16.90 4.31
C LEU A 56 -18.57 18.18 4.67
N ALA A 57 -19.75 18.05 5.27
CA ALA A 57 -20.50 19.20 5.78
C ALA A 57 -19.72 19.93 6.89
N ALA A 58 -19.10 19.20 7.82
CA ALA A 58 -18.27 19.77 8.87
C ALA A 58 -17.02 20.47 8.31
N VAL A 59 -16.33 19.87 7.34
CA VAL A 59 -15.17 20.48 6.65
C VAL A 59 -15.58 21.78 5.97
N ARG A 60 -16.72 21.80 5.26
CA ARG A 60 -17.23 23.00 4.60
C ARG A 60 -17.62 24.09 5.60
N ALA A 61 -18.22 23.72 6.73
CA ALA A 61 -18.60 24.66 7.78
C ALA A 61 -17.38 25.33 8.42
N GLN A 62 -16.27 24.60 8.61
CA GLN A 62 -15.06 25.11 9.26
C GLN A 62 -14.12 25.85 8.29
N ALA A 63 -13.93 25.33 7.07
CA ALA A 63 -12.91 25.80 6.14
C ALA A 63 -13.47 26.51 4.89
N GLY A 64 -14.79 26.56 4.72
CA GLY A 64 -15.42 27.16 3.54
C GLY A 64 -14.91 26.54 2.24
N THR A 65 -14.46 27.38 1.30
CA THR A 65 -13.92 26.95 0.01
C THR A 65 -12.54 26.30 0.12
N ALA A 66 -11.77 26.55 1.18
CA ALA A 66 -10.51 25.84 1.43
C ALA A 66 -10.75 24.34 1.74
N GLY A 67 -11.97 23.96 2.11
CA GLY A 67 -12.37 22.57 2.33
C GLY A 67 -12.08 21.65 1.14
N TYR A 68 -12.21 22.14 -0.10
CA TYR A 68 -11.91 21.35 -1.31
C TYR A 68 -10.42 20.96 -1.42
N SER A 69 -9.51 21.79 -0.91
CA SER A 69 -8.08 21.46 -0.85
C SER A 69 -7.72 20.59 0.35
N LEU A 70 -8.48 20.67 1.45
CA LEU A 70 -8.25 19.87 2.65
C LEU A 70 -8.76 18.43 2.50
N ALA A 71 -9.84 18.24 1.73
CA ALA A 71 -10.40 16.93 1.42
C ALA A 71 -10.67 16.82 -0.09
N PRO A 72 -9.65 16.62 -0.94
CA PRO A 72 -9.85 16.48 -2.37
C PRO A 72 -10.54 15.14 -2.67
N THR A 73 -11.83 15.20 -3.01
CA THR A 73 -12.66 14.02 -3.26
C THR A 73 -13.75 14.31 -4.29
N LEU A 74 -14.15 13.29 -5.05
CA LEU A 74 -15.33 13.35 -5.90
C LEU A 74 -16.64 13.29 -5.10
N ALA A 75 -16.60 12.90 -3.82
CA ALA A 75 -17.77 12.83 -2.95
C ALA A 75 -18.36 14.21 -2.59
N TRP A 76 -17.68 15.31 -2.93
CA TRP A 76 -18.30 16.64 -2.90
C TRP A 76 -19.49 16.77 -3.88
N LEU A 77 -19.51 15.96 -4.93
CA LEU A 77 -20.62 15.91 -5.89
C LEU A 77 -21.78 15.07 -5.35
N ASP A 78 -21.45 13.90 -4.80
CA ASP A 78 -22.42 12.98 -4.21
C ASP A 78 -21.74 12.09 -3.15
N ALA A 79 -22.12 12.27 -1.89
CA ALA A 79 -21.68 11.47 -0.75
C ALA A 79 -22.76 10.48 -0.28
N SER A 80 -23.79 10.23 -1.10
CA SER A 80 -24.82 9.24 -0.81
C SER A 80 -24.27 7.82 -0.85
N ASP A 81 -25.02 6.86 -0.30
CA ASP A 81 -24.68 5.43 -0.34
C ASP A 81 -24.46 4.95 -1.78
N LEU A 82 -25.28 5.41 -2.73
CA LEU A 82 -25.13 5.08 -4.15
C LEU A 82 -23.84 5.69 -4.71
N GLY A 83 -23.54 6.96 -4.41
CA GLY A 83 -22.30 7.61 -4.80
C GLY A 83 -21.06 6.84 -4.35
N LEU A 84 -21.04 6.40 -3.09
CA LEU A 84 -19.96 5.58 -2.52
C LEU A 84 -19.81 4.22 -3.21
N GLU A 85 -20.93 3.55 -3.51
CA GLU A 85 -20.92 2.29 -4.25
C GLU A 85 -20.45 2.46 -5.69
N LEU A 86 -20.84 3.55 -6.36
CA LEU A 86 -20.37 3.87 -7.71
C LEU A 86 -18.87 4.14 -7.73
N LEU A 87 -18.30 4.82 -6.72
CA LEU A 87 -16.85 4.97 -6.59
C LEU A 87 -16.15 3.61 -6.47
N CYS A 88 -16.68 2.72 -5.63
CA CYS A 88 -16.13 1.36 -5.45
C CYS A 88 -16.26 0.51 -6.73
N GLY A 89 -17.41 0.57 -7.39
CA GLY A 89 -17.69 -0.17 -8.61
C GLY A 89 -16.91 0.31 -9.82
N ALA A 90 -16.81 1.62 -10.01
CA ALA A 90 -15.96 2.22 -11.04
C ALA A 90 -14.49 1.85 -10.82
N GLY A 91 -14.00 1.92 -9.58
CA GLY A 91 -12.65 1.51 -9.22
C GLY A 91 -12.38 0.03 -9.53
N THR A 92 -13.33 -0.85 -9.21
CA THR A 92 -13.26 -2.28 -9.52
C THR A 92 -13.18 -2.53 -11.03
N LEU A 93 -14.05 -1.89 -11.82
CA LEU A 93 -14.06 -2.01 -13.27
C LEU A 93 -12.76 -1.48 -13.91
N LEU A 94 -12.31 -0.29 -13.50
CA LEU A 94 -11.07 0.31 -13.99
C LEU A 94 -9.84 -0.53 -13.64
N SER A 95 -9.86 -1.23 -12.50
CA SER A 95 -8.80 -2.15 -12.10
C SER A 95 -8.70 -3.32 -13.09
N LEU A 96 -9.83 -3.89 -13.50
CA LEU A 96 -9.88 -4.92 -14.54
C LEU A 96 -9.39 -4.39 -15.90
N LEU A 97 -9.73 -3.15 -16.26
CA LEU A 97 -9.22 -2.50 -17.47
C LEU A 97 -7.70 -2.33 -17.43
N LEU A 98 -7.13 -1.95 -16.29
CA LEU A 98 -5.68 -1.84 -16.12
C LEU A 98 -4.99 -3.20 -16.22
N ILE A 99 -5.58 -4.26 -15.65
CA ILE A 99 -5.10 -5.64 -15.81
C ILE A 99 -5.14 -6.08 -17.28
N ALA A 100 -6.20 -5.74 -18.01
CA ALA A 100 -6.30 -5.97 -19.44
C ALA A 100 -5.30 -5.12 -20.25
N GLY A 101 -4.83 -4.01 -19.67
CA GLY A 101 -3.93 -3.04 -20.31
C GLY A 101 -4.66 -2.06 -21.22
N VAL A 102 -5.95 -1.84 -20.99
CA VAL A 102 -6.78 -0.88 -21.74
C VAL A 102 -6.51 0.52 -21.22
N LEU A 103 -6.08 1.40 -22.12
CA LEU A 103 -5.79 2.82 -21.89
C LEU A 103 -5.05 3.07 -20.56
N PRO A 104 -3.85 2.49 -20.34
CA PRO A 104 -3.27 2.41 -18.99
C PRO A 104 -3.09 3.76 -18.29
N LEU A 105 -2.73 4.82 -19.03
CA LEU A 105 -2.50 6.15 -18.46
C LEU A 105 -3.79 6.80 -17.91
N PRO A 106 -4.88 7.00 -18.68
CA PRO A 106 -6.11 7.54 -18.12
C PRO A 106 -6.77 6.58 -17.12
N THR A 107 -6.69 5.26 -17.32
CA THR A 107 -7.20 4.29 -16.35
C THR A 107 -6.52 4.44 -15.00
N LEU A 108 -5.19 4.60 -14.95
CA LEU A 108 -4.45 4.85 -13.71
C LEU A 108 -4.80 6.20 -13.07
N ALA A 109 -4.94 7.26 -13.87
CA ALA A 109 -5.31 8.57 -13.35
C ALA A 109 -6.71 8.55 -12.69
N LEU A 110 -7.66 7.84 -13.32
CA LEU A 110 -9.00 7.63 -12.76
C LEU A 110 -8.96 6.74 -11.51
N LEU A 111 -8.23 5.63 -11.52
CA LEU A 111 -8.05 4.77 -10.34
C LEU A 111 -7.48 5.53 -9.15
N TRP A 112 -6.44 6.34 -9.39
CA TRP A 112 -5.84 7.18 -8.36
C TRP A 112 -6.83 8.19 -7.81
N GLY A 113 -7.56 8.91 -8.68
CA GLY A 113 -8.57 9.90 -8.25
C GLY A 113 -9.75 9.29 -7.49
N LEU A 114 -10.23 8.11 -7.91
CA LEU A 114 -11.29 7.39 -7.21
C LEU A 114 -10.83 6.90 -5.83
N TYR A 115 -9.61 6.35 -5.76
CA TYR A 115 -9.08 5.86 -4.48
C TYR A 115 -8.79 7.02 -3.53
N LEU A 116 -8.23 8.12 -4.03
CA LEU A 116 -8.00 9.35 -3.28
C LEU A 116 -9.31 9.89 -2.69
N SER A 117 -10.38 9.84 -3.50
CA SER A 117 -11.70 10.28 -3.08
C SER A 117 -12.22 9.49 -1.88
N LEU A 118 -12.04 8.17 -1.89
CA LEU A 118 -12.45 7.28 -0.79
C LEU A 118 -11.55 7.43 0.43
N VAL A 119 -10.23 7.61 0.26
CA VAL A 119 -9.29 7.81 1.37
C VAL A 119 -9.59 9.09 2.13
N ASN A 120 -9.85 10.21 1.42
CA ASN A 120 -10.12 11.51 2.06
C ASN A 120 -11.42 11.57 2.87
N ILE A 121 -12.41 10.72 2.55
CA ILE A 121 -13.68 10.65 3.32
C ILE A 121 -13.75 9.43 4.24
N GLY A 122 -12.79 8.53 4.10
CA GLY A 122 -12.73 7.25 4.81
C GLY A 122 -12.32 7.34 6.27
N GLN A 123 -11.78 8.50 6.68
CA GLN A 123 -11.40 8.81 8.06
C GLN A 123 -10.55 7.67 8.66
N ASP A 124 -10.84 7.21 9.88
CA ASP A 124 -10.12 6.12 10.53
C ASP A 124 -10.11 4.83 9.69
N PHE A 125 -11.16 4.56 8.93
CA PHE A 125 -11.26 3.31 8.17
C PHE A 125 -10.41 3.30 6.89
N LEU A 126 -9.81 4.41 6.46
CA LEU A 126 -8.85 4.46 5.33
C LEU A 126 -7.53 5.18 5.67
N SER A 127 -7.18 5.29 6.96
CA SER A 127 -5.95 5.93 7.43
C SER A 127 -4.73 4.99 7.50
N PHE A 128 -4.78 3.83 6.83
CA PHE A 128 -3.73 2.82 6.94
C PHE A 128 -2.54 3.09 5.99
N GLN A 129 -1.34 2.62 6.36
CA GLN A 129 -0.13 2.86 5.55
C GLN A 129 -0.20 2.28 4.13
N TRP A 130 -0.95 1.21 3.91
CA TRP A 130 -1.12 0.64 2.57
C TRP A 130 -2.06 1.48 1.69
N ASP A 131 -3.01 2.20 2.27
CA ASP A 131 -3.85 3.15 1.54
C ASP A 131 -2.99 4.30 1.01
N ALA A 132 -2.16 4.87 1.88
CA ALA A 132 -1.17 5.89 1.52
C ALA A 132 -0.14 5.40 0.49
N LEU A 133 0.38 4.17 0.66
CA LEU A 133 1.32 3.56 -0.29
C LEU A 133 0.68 3.35 -1.68
N LEU A 134 -0.59 2.95 -1.75
CA LEU A 134 -1.29 2.77 -3.02
C LEU A 134 -1.51 4.11 -3.74
N LEU A 135 -1.82 5.19 -3.02
CA LEU A 135 -1.93 6.52 -3.59
C LEU A 135 -0.59 7.01 -4.16
N GLU A 136 0.50 6.88 -3.41
CA GLU A 136 1.82 7.29 -3.87
C GLU A 136 2.32 6.44 -5.05
N ALA A 137 2.21 5.10 -4.96
CA ALA A 137 2.59 4.20 -6.04
C ALA A 137 1.73 4.42 -7.30
N GLY A 138 0.43 4.64 -7.13
CA GLY A 138 -0.52 4.94 -8.19
C GLY A 138 -0.18 6.23 -8.94
N PHE A 139 0.09 7.31 -8.20
CA PHE A 139 0.48 8.59 -8.79
C PHE A 139 1.79 8.47 -9.58
N LEU A 140 2.80 7.84 -9.00
CA LEU A 140 4.08 7.59 -9.68
C LEU A 140 3.91 6.69 -10.92
N ALA A 141 2.98 5.73 -10.87
CA ALA A 141 2.68 4.87 -12.01
C ALA A 141 2.07 5.64 -13.19
N ILE A 142 1.34 6.74 -12.98
CA ILE A 142 0.84 7.63 -14.06
C ILE A 142 2.02 8.18 -14.88
N LEU A 143 3.10 8.62 -14.22
CA LEU A 143 4.32 9.13 -14.88
C LEU A 143 5.07 8.02 -15.64
N PHE A 144 4.88 6.77 -15.23
CA PHE A 144 5.52 5.59 -15.81
C PHE A 144 4.72 4.98 -16.97
N ALA A 145 3.40 5.15 -16.97
CA ALA A 145 2.45 4.49 -17.86
C ALA A 145 2.65 4.84 -19.36
N PRO A 146 2.44 3.87 -20.26
CA PRO A 146 2.35 4.12 -21.70
C PRO A 146 1.03 4.84 -22.05
N GLY A 147 1.05 5.66 -23.10
CA GLY A 147 -0.13 6.45 -23.54
C GLY A 147 -1.00 5.80 -24.62
N GLY A 148 -0.68 4.58 -25.07
CA GLY A 148 -1.45 3.91 -26.12
C GLY A 148 -2.78 3.31 -25.63
N VAL A 149 -3.70 3.02 -26.56
CA VAL A 149 -5.02 2.42 -26.25
C VAL A 149 -4.92 1.00 -25.73
N LEU A 150 -4.13 0.15 -26.39
CA LEU A 150 -3.85 -1.21 -25.94
C LEU A 150 -2.36 -1.48 -26.18
N PRO A 151 -1.48 -0.85 -25.38
CA PRO A 151 -0.07 -0.80 -25.68
C PRO A 151 0.54 -2.18 -25.47
N ARG A 152 1.34 -2.60 -26.46
CA ARG A 152 2.02 -3.90 -26.48
C ARG A 152 3.51 -3.68 -26.24
N PRO A 153 4.19 -4.59 -25.52
CA PRO A 153 5.62 -4.46 -25.26
C PRO A 153 6.51 -4.31 -26.51
N VAL A 154 6.06 -4.83 -27.66
CA VAL A 154 6.74 -4.73 -28.97
C VAL A 154 6.70 -3.31 -29.54
N THR A 155 5.57 -2.62 -29.40
CA THR A 155 5.29 -1.35 -30.07
C THR A 155 5.55 -0.15 -29.17
N GLU A 156 5.94 -0.38 -27.92
CA GLU A 156 6.09 0.64 -26.90
C GLU A 156 7.49 1.26 -26.87
N ALA A 157 7.51 2.59 -26.72
CA ALA A 157 8.71 3.33 -26.36
C ALA A 157 9.18 2.91 -24.95
N PRO A 158 10.50 2.93 -24.68
CA PRO A 158 11.04 2.66 -23.35
C PRO A 158 10.41 3.56 -22.27
N PRO A 159 10.25 3.07 -21.03
CA PRO A 159 9.75 3.91 -19.94
C PRO A 159 10.74 5.03 -19.58
N SER A 160 10.20 6.10 -18.98
CA SER A 160 11.03 7.17 -18.43
C SER A 160 11.92 6.64 -17.32
N ARG A 161 13.24 6.89 -17.43
CA ARG A 161 14.22 6.51 -16.40
C ARG A 161 13.94 7.23 -15.08
N ALA A 162 13.48 8.48 -15.13
CA ALA A 162 13.14 9.25 -13.94
C ALA A 162 11.92 8.66 -13.22
N ALA A 163 10.84 8.33 -13.93
CA ALA A 163 9.66 7.71 -13.32
C ALA A 163 9.96 6.32 -12.74
N LEU A 164 10.74 5.50 -13.46
CA LEU A 164 11.22 4.21 -12.94
C LEU A 164 12.05 4.39 -11.67
N TRP A 165 12.92 5.40 -11.64
CA TRP A 165 13.75 5.68 -10.49
C TRP A 165 12.92 6.15 -9.29
N LEU A 166 11.90 6.99 -9.48
CA LEU A 166 10.98 7.39 -8.39
C LEU A 166 10.27 6.18 -7.76
N LEU A 167 9.78 5.24 -8.58
CA LEU A 167 9.14 4.03 -8.06
C LEU A 167 10.13 3.12 -7.29
N ARG A 168 11.39 3.05 -7.76
CA ARG A 168 12.47 2.35 -7.02
C ARG A 168 12.84 3.08 -5.74
N TRP A 169 12.84 4.40 -5.77
CA TRP A 169 13.05 5.25 -4.61
C TRP A 169 11.93 5.08 -3.58
N LEU A 170 10.68 5.01 -4.01
CA LEU A 170 9.55 4.66 -3.16
C LEU A 170 9.77 3.31 -2.44
N LEU A 171 10.15 2.26 -3.18
CA LEU A 171 10.45 0.95 -2.59
C LEU A 171 11.61 1.02 -1.60
N LEU A 172 12.69 1.73 -1.96
CA LEU A 172 13.83 1.93 -1.07
C LEU A 172 13.38 2.60 0.23
N ARG A 173 12.66 3.70 0.11
CA ARG A 173 12.20 4.52 1.22
C ARG A 173 11.23 3.76 2.11
N LEU A 174 10.26 3.06 1.54
CA LEU A 174 9.33 2.18 2.24
C LEU A 174 10.07 1.17 3.14
N MET A 175 11.00 0.42 2.55
CA MET A 175 11.71 -0.64 3.26
C MET A 175 12.68 -0.08 4.30
N PHE A 176 13.43 0.97 3.94
CA PHE A 176 14.39 1.60 4.83
C PHE A 176 13.71 2.27 6.02
N GLN A 177 12.65 3.05 5.80
CA GLN A 177 11.92 3.70 6.89
C GLN A 177 11.29 2.65 7.82
N SER A 178 10.71 1.57 7.26
CA SER A 178 10.18 0.48 8.08
C SER A 178 11.23 -0.15 9.01
N GLY A 179 12.49 -0.28 8.57
CA GLY A 179 13.58 -0.76 9.42
C GLY A 179 14.08 0.27 10.42
N VAL A 180 14.26 1.53 10.00
CA VAL A 180 14.84 2.57 10.85
C VAL A 180 13.93 2.91 12.03
N VAL A 181 12.62 3.04 11.81
CA VAL A 181 11.69 3.39 12.89
C VAL A 181 11.68 2.35 14.02
N LYS A 182 11.96 1.07 13.71
CA LYS A 182 12.05 -0.01 14.70
C LYS A 182 13.22 0.18 15.67
N LEU A 183 14.32 0.77 15.19
CA LEU A 183 15.48 1.09 16.03
C LEU A 183 15.34 2.47 16.69
N ALA A 184 14.81 3.44 15.94
CA ALA A 184 14.64 4.82 16.38
C ALA A 184 13.54 4.98 17.44
N SER A 185 12.54 4.08 17.47
CA SER A 185 11.49 4.07 18.50
C SER A 185 12.02 3.84 19.92
N GLY A 186 13.23 3.27 20.06
CA GLY A 186 13.81 2.92 21.35
C GLY A 186 13.28 1.63 21.97
N ASP A 187 12.42 0.90 21.26
CA ASP A 187 11.80 -0.34 21.74
C ASP A 187 12.85 -1.42 22.05
N THR A 188 12.77 -1.99 23.25
CA THR A 188 13.71 -3.00 23.73
C THR A 188 13.55 -4.35 23.02
N ALA A 189 12.38 -4.70 22.49
CA ALA A 189 12.14 -5.94 21.77
C ALA A 189 12.89 -5.96 20.43
N TRP A 190 12.92 -4.83 19.71
CA TRP A 190 13.74 -4.70 18.50
C TRP A 190 15.23 -4.76 18.81
N ARG A 191 15.69 -4.03 19.84
CA ARG A 191 17.11 -3.98 20.25
C ARG A 191 17.64 -5.32 20.78
N SER A 192 16.81 -6.10 21.48
CA SER A 192 17.16 -7.41 22.02
C SER A 192 16.88 -8.57 21.05
N LEU A 193 16.46 -8.25 19.82
CA LEU A 193 16.07 -9.21 18.77
C LEU A 193 14.89 -10.12 19.16
N THR A 194 14.05 -9.75 20.12
CA THR A 194 12.92 -10.56 20.57
C THR A 194 11.59 -10.16 19.94
N ALA A 195 11.56 -9.12 19.10
CA ALA A 195 10.33 -8.57 18.53
C ALA A 195 9.43 -9.63 17.86
N LEU A 196 9.99 -10.56 17.07
CA LEU A 196 9.20 -11.62 16.44
C LEU A 196 8.71 -12.72 17.39
N ALA A 197 9.24 -12.79 18.62
CA ALA A 197 8.68 -13.66 19.65
C ALA A 197 7.27 -13.21 20.09
N TYR A 198 6.93 -11.94 19.87
CA TYR A 198 5.60 -11.39 20.14
C TYR A 198 4.77 -11.23 18.88
N HIS A 199 5.40 -10.73 17.80
CA HIS A 199 4.71 -10.27 16.60
C HIS A 199 3.73 -11.28 16.00
N TYR A 200 4.09 -12.56 15.94
CA TYR A 200 3.21 -13.57 15.33
C TYR A 200 1.87 -13.72 16.03
N GLU A 201 1.84 -13.55 17.35
CA GLU A 201 0.63 -13.59 18.18
C GLU A 201 -0.08 -12.23 18.21
N THR A 202 0.69 -11.14 18.35
CA THR A 202 0.11 -9.83 18.64
C THR A 202 -0.29 -9.03 17.40
N GLN A 203 0.10 -9.45 16.19
CA GLN A 203 -0.26 -8.81 14.92
C GLN A 203 -1.77 -8.86 14.62
N PRO A 204 -2.36 -7.81 14.00
CA PRO A 204 -3.80 -7.63 13.83
C PRO A 204 -4.60 -8.86 13.40
N LEU A 205 -4.20 -9.50 12.30
CA LEU A 205 -4.86 -10.69 11.75
C LEU A 205 -3.81 -11.76 11.41
N PRO A 206 -3.47 -12.63 12.36
CA PRO A 206 -2.51 -13.71 12.13
C PRO A 206 -3.12 -14.76 11.20
N THR A 207 -2.27 -15.38 10.37
CA THR A 207 -2.67 -16.55 9.56
C THR A 207 -2.49 -17.85 10.36
N PRO A 208 -2.98 -19.00 9.87
CA PRO A 208 -2.63 -20.29 10.48
C PRO A 208 -1.12 -20.53 10.60
N LEU A 209 -0.33 -20.05 9.64
CA LEU A 209 1.12 -20.21 9.67
C LEU A 209 1.77 -19.36 10.77
N ALA A 210 1.23 -18.18 11.09
CA ALA A 210 1.74 -17.41 12.22
C ALA A 210 1.68 -18.18 13.53
N TRP A 211 0.61 -18.94 13.77
CA TRP A 211 0.52 -19.79 14.94
C TRP A 211 1.66 -20.82 14.98
N LEU A 212 1.96 -21.48 13.85
CA LEU A 212 3.11 -22.41 13.76
C LEU A 212 4.44 -21.71 14.00
N MET A 213 4.63 -20.52 13.41
CA MET A 213 5.84 -19.73 13.55
C MET A 213 6.04 -19.25 15.00
N PHE A 214 4.97 -18.95 15.72
CA PHE A 214 4.99 -18.58 17.13
C PHE A 214 5.49 -19.71 18.03
N GLN A 215 5.21 -20.98 17.69
CA GLN A 215 5.69 -22.13 18.47
C GLN A 215 7.21 -22.38 18.34
N LEU A 216 7.89 -21.72 17.40
CA LEU A 216 9.33 -21.92 17.21
C LEU A 216 10.14 -21.32 18.37
N PRO A 217 11.27 -21.94 18.74
CA PRO A 217 12.07 -21.55 19.90
C PRO A 217 12.65 -20.13 19.77
N LEU A 218 12.96 -19.50 20.91
CA LEU A 218 13.43 -18.11 20.96
C LEU A 218 14.66 -17.81 20.09
N TRP A 219 15.59 -18.76 19.94
CA TRP A 219 16.77 -18.56 19.07
C TRP A 219 16.36 -18.31 17.61
N PHE A 220 15.30 -18.98 17.15
CA PHE A 220 14.75 -18.81 15.81
C PHE A 220 14.11 -17.43 15.70
N GLN A 221 13.38 -16.98 16.73
CA GLN A 221 12.78 -15.64 16.73
C GLN A 221 13.83 -14.53 16.72
N LYS A 222 14.95 -14.74 17.43
CA LYS A 222 16.10 -13.84 17.40
C LYS A 222 16.75 -13.76 16.03
N LEU A 223 16.97 -14.92 15.41
CA LEU A 223 17.48 -14.98 14.05
C LEU A 223 16.55 -14.28 13.06
N SER A 224 15.25 -14.56 13.12
CA SER A 224 14.24 -13.94 12.25
C SER A 224 14.15 -12.43 12.46
N THR A 225 14.19 -11.94 13.70
CA THR A 225 14.19 -10.50 14.00
C THR A 225 15.44 -9.82 13.43
N GLY A 226 16.61 -10.44 13.61
CA GLY A 226 17.85 -9.96 13.00
C GLY A 226 17.80 -9.97 11.47
N ALA A 227 17.20 -11.00 10.86
CA ALA A 227 17.03 -11.09 9.42
C ALA A 227 16.09 -10.00 8.87
N VAL A 228 14.97 -9.73 9.54
CA VAL A 228 14.05 -8.63 9.18
C VAL A 228 14.81 -7.30 9.20
N LEU A 229 15.50 -6.98 10.30
CA LEU A 229 16.27 -5.74 10.41
C LEU A 229 17.36 -5.63 9.34
N ALA A 230 18.10 -6.71 9.08
CA ALA A 230 19.13 -6.72 8.04
C ALA A 230 18.53 -6.49 6.64
N VAL A 231 17.42 -7.17 6.31
CA VAL A 231 16.76 -7.00 5.02
C VAL A 231 16.17 -5.60 4.89
N GLU A 232 15.52 -5.04 5.91
CA GLU A 232 14.92 -3.71 5.85
C GLU A 232 15.96 -2.58 5.85
N LEU A 233 17.10 -2.73 6.53
CA LEU A 233 18.10 -1.67 6.65
C LEU A 233 19.19 -1.74 5.57
N ILE A 234 19.53 -2.93 5.08
CA ILE A 234 20.67 -3.12 4.16
C ILE A 234 20.19 -3.35 2.73
N ALA A 235 19.21 -4.23 2.50
CA ALA A 235 18.78 -4.58 1.15
C ALA A 235 18.26 -3.38 0.30
N PRO A 236 17.62 -2.34 0.86
CA PRO A 236 17.17 -1.19 0.08
C PRO A 236 18.33 -0.43 -0.57
N TRP A 237 19.49 -0.35 0.07
CA TRP A 237 20.66 0.32 -0.52
C TRP A 237 21.22 -0.41 -1.73
N LEU A 238 21.01 -1.73 -1.81
CA LEU A 238 21.38 -2.53 -2.97
C LEU A 238 20.58 -2.16 -4.24
N ILE A 239 19.43 -1.49 -4.09
CA ILE A 239 18.62 -0.97 -5.22
C ILE A 239 19.41 0.08 -6.03
N LEU A 240 20.23 0.88 -5.36
CA LEU A 240 21.08 1.91 -5.97
C LEU A 240 22.30 1.31 -6.68
N GLY A 241 22.60 0.04 -6.40
CA GLY A 241 23.76 -0.67 -6.93
C GLY A 241 23.61 -1.14 -8.39
N PRO A 242 24.68 -1.75 -8.94
CA PRO A 242 24.65 -2.35 -10.27
C PRO A 242 23.66 -3.52 -10.34
N ARG A 243 23.37 -3.98 -11.57
CA ARG A 243 22.36 -5.02 -11.89
C ARG A 243 22.34 -6.19 -10.90
N ARG A 244 23.51 -6.77 -10.57
CA ARG A 244 23.59 -7.94 -9.67
C ARG A 244 23.06 -7.63 -8.27
N LEU A 245 23.48 -6.51 -7.67
CA LEU A 245 23.01 -6.09 -6.35
C LEU A 245 21.51 -5.78 -6.36
N ARG A 246 21.02 -5.14 -7.43
CA ARG A 246 19.59 -4.85 -7.59
C ARG A 246 18.73 -6.11 -7.69
N LEU A 247 19.23 -7.16 -8.36
CA LEU A 247 18.53 -8.46 -8.40
C LEU A 247 18.55 -9.18 -7.05
N ILE A 248 19.65 -9.08 -6.29
CA ILE A 248 19.73 -9.58 -4.92
C ILE A 248 18.70 -8.83 -4.04
N ALA A 249 18.63 -7.51 -4.14
CA ALA A 249 17.62 -6.70 -3.45
C ALA A 249 16.20 -7.18 -3.79
N ALA A 250 15.90 -7.39 -5.07
CA ALA A 250 14.60 -7.90 -5.50
C ALA A 250 14.25 -9.25 -4.84
N GLY A 251 15.21 -10.18 -4.79
CA GLY A 251 15.02 -11.49 -4.15
C GLY A 251 14.81 -11.38 -2.65
N LEU A 252 15.66 -10.63 -1.93
CA LEU A 252 15.57 -10.47 -0.48
C LEU A 252 14.29 -9.77 -0.05
N LEU A 253 13.95 -8.66 -0.71
CA LEU A 253 12.74 -7.89 -0.41
C LEU A 253 11.49 -8.70 -0.74
N ALA A 254 11.44 -9.38 -1.90
CA ALA A 254 10.30 -10.22 -2.24
C ALA A 254 10.14 -11.41 -1.29
N ALA A 255 11.24 -12.07 -0.90
CA ALA A 255 11.20 -13.16 0.07
C ALA A 255 10.66 -12.70 1.43
N LEU A 256 11.11 -11.54 1.92
CA LEU A 256 10.56 -10.95 3.15
C LEU A 256 9.06 -10.67 3.03
N GLN A 257 8.61 -10.04 1.93
CA GLN A 257 7.18 -9.75 1.74
C GLN A 257 6.33 -11.01 1.63
N LEU A 258 6.84 -12.08 1.02
CA LEU A 258 6.15 -13.37 0.97
C LEU A 258 6.03 -14.00 2.35
N LEU A 259 7.09 -13.97 3.16
CA LEU A 259 7.04 -14.46 4.54
C LEU A 259 6.02 -13.68 5.37
N ILE A 260 6.02 -12.35 5.29
CA ILE A 260 5.06 -11.49 5.99
C ILE A 260 3.63 -11.83 5.55
N LEU A 261 3.37 -11.97 4.25
CA LEU A 261 2.04 -12.34 3.72
C LEU A 261 1.60 -13.74 4.17
N LEU A 262 2.54 -14.69 4.27
CA LEU A 262 2.23 -16.04 4.73
C LEU A 262 1.90 -16.08 6.22
N THR A 263 2.45 -15.17 7.04
CA THR A 263 2.24 -15.15 8.50
C THR A 263 1.22 -14.13 8.98
N GLY A 264 0.86 -13.14 8.17
CA GLY A 264 -0.09 -12.10 8.56
C GLY A 264 -0.90 -11.57 7.39
N ASN A 265 -2.14 -11.17 7.65
CA ASN A 265 -2.93 -10.47 6.65
C ASN A 265 -2.66 -8.96 6.77
N TYR A 266 -1.90 -8.39 5.84
CA TYR A 266 -1.70 -6.93 5.66
C TYR A 266 -2.45 -6.38 4.45
N ALA A 267 -3.64 -6.91 4.19
CA ALA A 267 -4.47 -6.53 3.05
C ALA A 267 -3.72 -6.71 1.72
N PHE A 268 -3.60 -5.63 0.96
CA PHE A 268 -2.87 -5.57 -0.31
C PHE A 268 -1.47 -4.97 -0.18
N PHE A 269 -0.99 -4.67 1.04
CA PHE A 269 0.33 -4.08 1.29
C PHE A 269 1.47 -4.93 0.71
N ASN A 270 1.53 -6.22 1.07
CA ASN A 270 2.61 -7.10 0.60
C ASN A 270 2.52 -7.32 -0.92
N LEU A 271 1.31 -7.41 -1.48
CA LEU A 271 1.11 -7.53 -2.93
C LEU A 271 1.64 -6.29 -3.67
N LEU A 272 1.38 -5.10 -3.15
CA LEU A 272 1.90 -3.85 -3.70
C LEU A 272 3.42 -3.77 -3.60
N THR A 273 4.00 -4.13 -2.46
CA THR A 273 5.46 -4.14 -2.28
C THR A 273 6.13 -5.18 -3.20
N LEU A 274 5.51 -6.35 -3.40
CA LEU A 274 5.95 -7.35 -4.37
C LEU A 274 5.88 -6.81 -5.81
N ALA A 275 4.81 -6.09 -6.16
CA ALA A 275 4.70 -5.44 -7.46
C ALA A 275 5.83 -4.41 -7.65
N LEU A 276 6.14 -3.60 -6.63
CA LEU A 276 7.27 -2.67 -6.66
C LEU A 276 8.62 -3.40 -6.81
N CYS A 277 8.80 -4.58 -6.19
CA CYS A 277 10.01 -5.38 -6.35
C CYS A 277 10.24 -5.82 -7.82
N VAL A 278 9.18 -6.01 -8.61
CA VAL A 278 9.30 -6.33 -10.05
C VAL A 278 10.05 -5.22 -10.80
N LEU A 279 9.94 -3.96 -10.37
CA LEU A 279 10.64 -2.83 -11.00
C LEU A 279 12.16 -2.88 -10.83
N LEU A 280 12.68 -3.74 -9.96
CA LEU A 280 14.11 -4.00 -9.80
C LEU A 280 14.65 -4.93 -10.90
N LEU A 281 13.77 -5.71 -11.52
CA LEU A 281 14.08 -6.61 -12.62
C LEU A 281 14.12 -5.84 -13.95
N ASP A 282 15.07 -6.20 -14.81
CA ASP A 282 15.01 -5.83 -16.23
C ASP A 282 14.28 -6.90 -17.05
N ASP A 283 13.97 -6.59 -18.30
CA ASP A 283 13.18 -7.46 -19.19
C ASP A 283 13.81 -8.86 -19.31
N ASP A 284 15.13 -8.97 -19.33
CA ASP A 284 15.84 -10.25 -19.39
C ASP A 284 15.68 -11.09 -18.11
N ALA A 285 15.86 -10.47 -16.94
CA ALA A 285 15.69 -11.16 -15.67
C ALA A 285 14.24 -11.65 -15.52
N LEU A 286 13.28 -10.82 -15.88
CA LEU A 286 11.86 -11.16 -15.82
C LEU A 286 11.49 -12.31 -16.79
N ARG A 287 12.01 -12.29 -18.02
CA ARG A 287 11.83 -13.42 -18.98
C ARG A 287 12.37 -14.74 -18.45
N ARG A 288 13.49 -14.72 -17.72
CA ARG A 288 14.11 -15.92 -17.14
C ARG A 288 13.25 -16.52 -16.02
N LEU A 289 12.60 -15.66 -15.22
CA LEU A 289 11.68 -16.09 -14.16
C LEU A 289 10.36 -16.66 -14.69
N LEU A 290 9.91 -16.22 -15.87
CA LEU A 290 8.69 -16.75 -16.48
C LEU A 290 8.89 -18.19 -17.00
N PRO A 291 7.97 -19.12 -16.67
CA PRO A 291 7.95 -20.46 -17.27
C PRO A 291 7.96 -20.39 -18.79
N PRO A 292 8.59 -21.34 -19.52
CA PRO A 292 8.67 -21.30 -20.99
C PRO A 292 7.32 -21.15 -21.70
N ARG A 293 6.23 -21.65 -21.08
CA ARG A 293 4.85 -21.51 -21.58
C ARG A 293 4.28 -20.09 -21.46
N LEU A 294 4.73 -19.33 -20.47
CA LEU A 294 4.30 -17.96 -20.18
C LEU A 294 5.29 -16.91 -20.71
N ARG A 295 6.43 -17.34 -21.27
CA ARG A 295 7.39 -16.43 -21.87
C ARG A 295 6.74 -15.73 -23.07
N PRO A 296 6.75 -14.39 -23.11
CA PRO A 296 6.22 -13.67 -24.24
C PRO A 296 6.95 -14.07 -25.52
N ARG A 297 6.21 -14.57 -26.52
CA ARG A 297 6.75 -15.00 -27.82
C ARG A 297 6.70 -13.87 -28.85
N TRP A 298 7.28 -12.73 -28.52
CA TRP A 298 7.42 -11.63 -29.49
C TRP A 298 8.89 -11.41 -29.83
N ALA A 299 9.16 -11.16 -31.11
CA ALA A 299 10.47 -10.73 -31.56
C ALA A 299 10.78 -9.34 -30.98
N GLU A 300 12.01 -9.14 -30.48
CA GLU A 300 12.48 -7.80 -30.14
C GLU A 300 12.45 -6.94 -31.41
N PRO A 301 11.79 -5.77 -31.38
CA PRO A 301 11.76 -4.89 -32.52
C PRO A 301 13.17 -4.38 -32.82
N GLU A 302 13.54 -4.34 -34.11
CA GLU A 302 14.84 -3.83 -34.57
C GLU A 302 15.05 -2.36 -34.17
N ARG A 303 13.96 -1.59 -34.09
CA ARG A 303 13.92 -0.22 -33.57
C ARG A 303 12.66 0.04 -32.76
N ARG A 304 12.82 0.63 -31.58
CA ARG A 304 11.70 1.11 -30.75
C ARG A 304 11.37 2.57 -31.07
N PRO A 305 10.10 2.99 -30.96
CA PRO A 305 9.75 4.39 -31.15
C PRO A 305 10.33 5.25 -30.03
N ASP A 306 10.69 6.49 -30.37
CA ASP A 306 11.14 7.47 -29.39
C ASP A 306 9.94 7.97 -28.56
N PRO A 307 10.12 8.17 -27.24
CA PRO A 307 9.06 8.76 -26.43
C PRO A 307 8.80 10.21 -26.87
N PRO A 308 7.55 10.69 -26.83
CA PRO A 308 7.22 12.04 -27.24
C PRO A 308 7.94 13.07 -26.36
N ARG A 309 8.51 14.11 -26.98
CA ARG A 309 9.40 15.09 -26.32
C ARG A 309 8.77 15.79 -25.11
N TRP A 310 7.47 16.05 -25.14
CA TRP A 310 6.75 16.70 -24.02
C TRP A 310 6.86 15.91 -22.71
N ARG A 311 6.97 14.57 -22.77
CA ARG A 311 7.12 13.73 -21.56
C ARG A 311 8.38 14.08 -20.78
N ARG A 312 9.46 14.50 -21.45
CA ARG A 312 10.69 14.91 -20.77
C ARG A 312 10.49 16.19 -19.97
N TRP A 313 9.76 17.15 -20.53
CA TRP A 313 9.46 18.44 -19.91
C TRP A 313 8.45 18.36 -18.78
N VAL A 314 7.62 17.30 -18.74
CA VAL A 314 6.69 17.05 -17.63
C VAL A 314 7.34 16.16 -16.56
N ILE A 315 7.87 15.00 -16.93
CA ILE A 315 8.33 14.00 -15.96
C ILE A 315 9.62 14.44 -15.27
N GLY A 316 10.52 15.16 -15.95
CA GLY A 316 11.78 15.62 -15.36
C GLY A 316 11.54 16.55 -14.15
N PRO A 317 10.85 17.69 -14.33
CA PRO A 317 10.51 18.59 -13.24
C PRO A 317 9.65 17.94 -12.16
N ALA A 318 8.62 17.16 -12.53
CA ALA A 318 7.80 16.43 -11.57
C ALA A 318 8.65 15.47 -10.72
N ALA A 319 9.60 14.76 -11.32
CA ALA A 319 10.49 13.87 -10.59
C ALA A 319 11.42 14.61 -9.63
N ALA A 320 11.96 15.77 -10.03
CA ALA A 320 12.78 16.59 -9.15
C ALA A 320 11.98 17.09 -7.94
N LEU A 321 10.75 17.57 -8.17
CA LEU A 321 9.85 18.04 -7.11
C LEU A 321 9.50 16.92 -6.13
N LEU A 322 9.02 15.78 -6.65
CA LEU A 322 8.61 14.64 -5.83
C LEU A 322 9.80 14.04 -5.06
N LEU A 323 10.98 13.98 -5.67
CA LEU A 323 12.18 13.57 -4.97
C LEU A 323 12.55 14.55 -3.86
N GLY A 324 12.52 15.86 -4.13
CA GLY A 324 12.79 16.89 -3.12
C GLY A 324 11.84 16.77 -1.92
N MET A 325 10.52 16.68 -2.18
CA MET A 325 9.51 16.44 -1.13
C MET A 325 9.75 15.12 -0.39
N SER A 326 10.12 14.06 -1.10
CA SER A 326 10.39 12.76 -0.50
C SER A 326 11.63 12.75 0.39
N LEU A 327 12.68 13.49 0.03
CA LEU A 327 13.85 13.69 0.87
C LEU A 327 13.52 14.50 2.11
N LEU A 328 12.73 15.58 1.98
CA LEU A 328 12.26 16.37 3.11
C LEU A 328 11.41 15.53 4.07
N ARG A 329 10.53 14.69 3.55
CA ARG A 329 9.72 13.77 4.35
C ARG A 329 10.60 12.76 5.08
N LEU A 330 11.53 12.12 4.37
CA LEU A 330 12.47 11.16 4.95
C LEU A 330 13.31 11.82 6.06
N SER A 331 13.82 13.03 5.85
CA SER A 331 14.60 13.73 6.88
C SER A 331 13.74 14.06 8.11
N ALA A 332 12.50 14.50 7.91
CA ALA A 332 11.57 14.80 9.00
C ALA A 332 11.24 13.54 9.83
N ASP A 333 10.96 12.41 9.16
CA ASP A 333 10.69 11.12 9.83
C ASP A 333 11.92 10.59 10.60
N LEU A 334 13.14 11.06 10.26
CA LEU A 334 14.39 10.76 10.97
C LEU A 334 14.71 11.78 12.09
N GLY A 335 13.80 12.70 12.39
CA GLY A 335 13.96 13.70 13.44
C GLY A 335 14.83 14.91 13.05
N VAL A 336 15.17 15.07 11.76
CA VAL A 336 15.87 16.27 11.27
C VAL A 336 14.86 17.41 11.12
N PRO A 337 15.13 18.62 11.67
CA PRO A 337 14.25 19.76 11.51
C PRO A 337 13.95 20.05 10.04
N ASN A 338 12.66 20.14 9.69
CA ASN A 338 12.23 20.43 8.33
C ASN A 338 12.19 21.94 8.09
N PRO A 339 12.99 22.51 7.18
CA PRO A 339 12.98 23.94 6.88
C PRO A 339 11.71 24.40 6.12
N TRP A 340 10.95 23.47 5.52
CA TRP A 340 9.75 23.75 4.73
C TRP A 340 8.58 22.83 5.12
N PRO A 341 8.04 22.95 6.35
CA PRO A 341 6.91 22.13 6.79
C PRO A 341 5.66 22.33 5.92
N GLN A 342 5.46 23.54 5.38
CA GLN A 342 4.32 23.85 4.52
C GLN A 342 4.33 23.04 3.22
N ALA A 343 5.50 22.71 2.67
CA ALA A 343 5.61 21.92 1.45
C ALA A 343 5.06 20.49 1.63
N LEU A 344 5.26 19.89 2.82
CA LEU A 344 4.71 18.58 3.15
C LEU A 344 3.22 18.65 3.47
N ALA A 345 2.79 19.70 4.16
CA ALA A 345 1.37 19.91 4.49
C ALA A 345 0.50 20.10 3.24
N TRP A 346 1.00 20.82 2.23
CA TRP A 346 0.22 21.12 1.01
C TRP A 346 -0.11 19.86 0.18
N GLN A 347 0.76 18.85 0.20
CA GLN A 347 0.57 17.62 -0.56
C GLN A 347 -0.09 16.51 0.26
N GLU A 348 -0.21 16.68 1.58
CA GLU A 348 -0.71 15.64 2.49
C GLU A 348 -2.12 15.15 2.11
N PRO A 349 -3.10 16.02 1.77
CA PRO A 349 -4.42 15.57 1.30
C PRO A 349 -4.40 14.80 -0.03
N LEU A 350 -3.30 14.87 -0.78
CA LEU A 350 -3.09 14.18 -2.06
C LEU A 350 -2.26 12.89 -1.89
N HIS A 351 -1.66 12.66 -0.71
CA HIS A 351 -0.81 11.51 -0.41
C HIS A 351 0.27 11.25 -1.47
N LEU A 352 0.89 12.30 -2.01
CA LEU A 352 1.91 12.18 -3.06
C LEU A 352 3.24 11.66 -2.51
N VAL A 353 3.53 11.97 -1.26
CA VAL A 353 4.72 11.58 -0.50
C VAL A 353 4.32 11.35 0.96
N ASN A 354 4.44 10.11 1.42
CA ASN A 354 3.99 9.69 2.75
C ASN A 354 5.15 9.25 3.65
N GLY A 355 4.93 9.07 4.95
CA GLY A 355 5.88 8.38 5.83
C GLY A 355 5.51 6.91 6.02
N TYR A 356 6.50 6.05 6.25
CA TYR A 356 6.27 4.61 6.48
C TYR A 356 6.96 4.14 7.76
N GLY A 357 6.28 3.29 8.53
CA GLY A 357 6.78 2.91 9.85
C GLY A 357 5.90 1.95 10.65
N LEU A 358 5.23 1.02 9.98
CA LEU A 358 4.44 -0.02 10.64
C LEU A 358 5.27 -0.79 11.68
N PHE A 359 4.69 -0.99 12.88
CA PHE A 359 5.29 -1.73 14.00
C PHE A 359 6.63 -1.18 14.51
N ALA A 360 6.81 0.15 14.49
CA ALA A 360 7.96 0.81 15.11
C ALA A 360 8.11 0.44 16.60
N VAL A 361 6.99 0.35 17.32
CA VAL A 361 6.88 -0.15 18.69
C VAL A 361 6.15 -1.48 18.66
N MET A 362 6.72 -2.51 19.29
CA MET A 362 6.18 -3.85 19.32
C MET A 362 5.11 -3.99 20.40
N THR A 363 3.96 -4.52 20.03
CA THR A 363 2.95 -4.96 20.99
C THR A 363 3.41 -6.29 21.59
N THR A 364 3.61 -6.33 22.90
CA THR A 364 4.06 -7.53 23.65
C THR A 364 2.91 -8.30 24.30
N SER A 365 1.69 -7.75 24.22
CA SER A 365 0.44 -8.40 24.59
C SER A 365 -0.62 -8.10 23.53
N ARG A 366 -1.68 -8.91 23.49
CA ARG A 366 -2.78 -8.77 22.55
C ARG A 366 -4.08 -8.47 23.30
N PRO A 367 -4.31 -7.21 23.72
CA PRO A 367 -5.61 -6.83 24.27
C PRO A 367 -6.68 -6.91 23.17
N GLU A 368 -7.90 -7.25 23.58
CA GLU A 368 -9.07 -7.34 22.69
C GLU A 368 -10.27 -6.65 23.36
N VAL A 369 -11.05 -5.95 22.56
CA VAL A 369 -12.28 -5.28 23.02
C VAL A 369 -13.47 -6.18 22.73
N PHE A 370 -14.26 -6.47 23.77
CA PHE A 370 -15.51 -7.19 23.66
C PHE A 370 -16.67 -6.19 23.74
N VAL A 371 -17.59 -6.28 22.78
CA VAL A 371 -18.83 -5.49 22.78
C VAL A 371 -19.97 -6.42 23.14
N GLU A 372 -20.78 -6.02 24.11
CA GLU A 372 -21.91 -6.82 24.57
C GLU A 372 -23.22 -6.03 24.43
N GLY A 373 -24.29 -6.73 24.07
CA GLY A 373 -25.64 -6.20 24.00
C GLY A 373 -26.58 -6.98 24.89
N SER A 374 -27.62 -6.32 25.38
CA SER A 374 -28.66 -6.92 26.23
C SER A 374 -30.02 -6.32 25.90
N ASP A 375 -31.01 -7.19 25.68
CA ASP A 375 -32.40 -6.79 25.45
C ASP A 375 -33.17 -6.54 26.77
N ASP A 376 -32.70 -7.12 27.88
CA ASP A 376 -33.35 -7.11 29.20
C ASP A 376 -32.53 -6.38 30.28
N GLY A 377 -31.33 -5.88 29.95
CA GLY A 377 -30.36 -5.29 30.87
C GLY A 377 -29.73 -6.27 31.86
N ARG A 378 -30.02 -7.57 31.75
CA ARG A 378 -29.57 -8.63 32.68
C ARG A 378 -28.71 -9.66 31.98
N THR A 379 -29.16 -10.14 30.84
CA THR A 379 -28.49 -11.13 30.01
C THR A 379 -27.70 -10.42 28.93
N TRP A 380 -26.38 -10.43 29.05
CA TRP A 380 -25.48 -9.81 28.09
C TRP A 380 -24.94 -10.86 27.13
N ARG A 381 -24.88 -10.51 25.84
CA ARG A 381 -24.35 -11.36 24.78
C ARG A 381 -23.28 -10.61 24.02
N THR A 382 -22.14 -11.25 23.85
CA THR A 382 -21.00 -10.69 23.11
C THR A 382 -21.26 -10.70 21.59
N TYR A 383 -21.10 -9.55 20.95
CA TYR A 383 -21.01 -9.44 19.50
C TYR A 383 -19.67 -10.02 19.03
N ARG A 384 -19.74 -11.05 18.18
CA ARG A 384 -18.54 -11.68 17.61
C ARG A 384 -18.17 -11.02 16.30
N PHE A 385 -16.94 -10.52 16.21
CA PHE A 385 -16.39 -10.04 14.95
C PHE A 385 -16.07 -11.21 14.02
N ARG A 386 -16.18 -10.98 12.71
CA ARG A 386 -16.14 -12.06 11.73
C ARG A 386 -14.73 -12.62 11.52
N TYR A 387 -13.72 -11.76 11.61
CA TYR A 387 -12.34 -12.07 11.25
C TYR A 387 -11.35 -11.92 12.41
N GLN A 388 -11.68 -11.11 13.42
CA GLN A 388 -10.84 -10.92 14.60
C GLN A 388 -10.60 -12.25 15.36
N PRO A 389 -9.37 -12.54 15.81
CA PRO A 389 -9.03 -13.77 16.53
C PRO A 389 -9.44 -13.71 18.02
N GLN A 390 -10.74 -13.55 18.31
CA GLN A 390 -11.25 -13.40 19.69
C GLN A 390 -11.42 -14.72 20.45
N ASP A 391 -11.50 -15.85 19.76
CA ASP A 391 -11.73 -17.17 20.36
C ASP A 391 -10.42 -17.95 20.47
N VAL A 392 -9.88 -18.08 21.68
CA VAL A 392 -8.62 -18.78 21.97
C VAL A 392 -8.68 -20.28 21.66
N GLY A 393 -9.88 -20.87 21.59
CA GLY A 393 -10.08 -22.26 21.19
C GLY A 393 -10.05 -22.48 19.68
N ARG A 394 -9.92 -21.41 18.88
CA ARG A 394 -10.03 -21.44 17.43
C ARG A 394 -8.73 -21.04 16.74
N ALA A 395 -8.31 -21.87 15.78
CA ALA A 395 -7.19 -21.53 14.92
C ALA A 395 -7.45 -20.24 14.09
N PRO A 396 -6.43 -19.41 13.86
CA PRO A 396 -6.54 -18.24 12.98
C PRO A 396 -6.96 -18.64 11.56
N ARG A 397 -7.51 -17.70 10.79
CA ARG A 397 -8.00 -17.96 9.42
C ARG A 397 -7.17 -17.25 8.37
N TRP A 398 -7.18 -17.79 7.15
CA TRP A 398 -6.67 -17.07 6.00
C TRP A 398 -7.71 -16.04 5.52
N VAL A 399 -7.39 -14.75 5.64
CA VAL A 399 -8.31 -13.64 5.28
C VAL A 399 -7.81 -12.86 4.06
N ALA A 400 -6.49 -12.77 3.86
CA ALA A 400 -5.90 -12.07 2.74
C ALA A 400 -6.41 -12.63 1.39
N PRO A 401 -6.65 -11.78 0.36
CA PRO A 401 -6.32 -10.36 0.28
C PRO A 401 -7.43 -9.42 0.81
N TYR A 402 -8.48 -9.93 1.44
CA TYR A 402 -9.53 -9.10 2.01
C TYR A 402 -9.03 -8.35 3.25
N GLN A 403 -9.40 -7.08 3.35
CA GLN A 403 -9.13 -6.18 4.47
C GLN A 403 -10.44 -5.90 5.23
N PRO A 404 -10.70 -6.59 6.36
CA PRO A 404 -11.82 -6.23 7.22
C PRO A 404 -11.45 -4.97 8.01
N ARG A 405 -11.90 -3.80 7.53
CA ARG A 405 -11.45 -2.49 8.04
C ARG A 405 -11.92 -2.24 9.47
N LEU A 406 -13.12 -2.70 9.83
CA LEU A 406 -13.63 -2.62 11.19
C LEU A 406 -12.82 -3.52 12.15
N ASP A 407 -12.64 -4.80 11.84
CA ASP A 407 -11.83 -5.72 12.66
C ASP A 407 -10.38 -5.22 12.83
N TRP A 408 -9.81 -4.61 11.79
CA TRP A 408 -8.50 -3.97 11.85
C TRP A 408 -8.48 -2.77 12.79
N GLN A 409 -9.50 -1.91 12.74
CA GLN A 409 -9.60 -0.76 13.65
C GLN A 409 -9.82 -1.19 15.09
N MET A 410 -10.55 -2.28 15.34
CA MET A 410 -10.70 -2.85 16.68
C MET A 410 -9.35 -3.24 17.31
N TRP A 411 -8.39 -3.72 16.51
CA TRP A 411 -7.02 -3.97 17.00
C TRP A 411 -6.34 -2.71 17.52
N PHE A 412 -6.46 -1.59 16.79
CA PHE A 412 -5.91 -0.30 17.23
C PHE A 412 -6.66 0.24 18.45
N ALA A 413 -7.99 0.14 18.47
CA ALA A 413 -8.81 0.59 19.60
C ALA A 413 -8.45 -0.15 20.91
N ALA A 414 -8.09 -1.43 20.83
CA ALA A 414 -7.69 -2.21 22.00
C ALA A 414 -6.35 -1.79 22.61
N LEU A 415 -5.50 -1.08 21.85
CA LEU A 415 -4.19 -0.58 22.33
C LEU A 415 -4.28 0.80 22.99
N GLY A 416 -5.38 1.52 22.79
CA GLY A 416 -5.59 2.88 23.27
C GLY A 416 -6.65 3.00 24.35
N SER A 417 -6.89 4.23 24.79
CA SER A 417 -8.05 4.54 25.62
C SER A 417 -9.30 4.81 24.75
N PRO A 418 -10.52 4.67 25.29
CA PRO A 418 -11.75 4.96 24.55
C PRO A 418 -11.81 6.37 23.92
N ASP A 419 -11.12 7.35 24.52
CA ASP A 419 -11.08 8.74 24.01
C ASP A 419 -10.15 8.89 22.79
N GLN A 420 -9.21 7.96 22.61
CA GLN A 420 -8.34 7.91 21.43
C GLN A 420 -9.02 7.26 20.22
N SER A 421 -10.21 6.67 20.39
CA SER A 421 -11.00 6.04 19.32
C SER A 421 -12.42 6.61 19.23
N PRO A 422 -12.60 7.88 18.81
CA PRO A 422 -13.94 8.50 18.73
C PRO A 422 -14.93 7.72 17.85
N TRP A 423 -14.42 7.09 16.79
CA TRP A 423 -15.20 6.21 15.90
C TRP A 423 -15.86 5.05 16.66
N PHE A 424 -15.25 4.56 17.74
CA PHE A 424 -15.78 3.44 18.53
C PHE A 424 -17.06 3.83 19.26
N ARG A 425 -17.16 5.08 19.75
CA ARG A 425 -18.40 5.59 20.36
C ARG A 425 -19.53 5.66 19.33
N ALA A 426 -19.22 6.15 18.12
CA ALA A 426 -20.17 6.18 17.02
C ALA A 426 -20.62 4.75 16.64
N PHE A 427 -19.69 3.79 16.61
CA PHE A 427 -19.98 2.39 16.37
C PHE A 427 -20.97 1.81 17.40
N LEU A 428 -20.75 2.05 18.69
CA LEU A 428 -21.68 1.60 19.75
C LEU A 428 -23.07 2.24 19.58
N LEU A 429 -23.15 3.51 19.24
CA LEU A 429 -24.42 4.20 18.97
C LEU A 429 -25.16 3.58 17.76
N ARG A 430 -24.44 3.26 16.69
CA ARG A 430 -25.02 2.59 15.51
C ARG A 430 -25.54 1.19 15.83
N LEU A 431 -24.82 0.43 16.67
CA LEU A 431 -25.30 -0.86 17.15
C LEU A 431 -26.59 -0.72 17.97
N LEU A 432 -26.66 0.26 18.89
CA LEU A 432 -27.87 0.52 19.68
C LEU A 432 -29.08 0.93 18.81
N GLN A 433 -28.83 1.58 17.67
CA GLN A 433 -29.86 1.96 16.70
C GLN A 433 -30.30 0.81 15.78
N GLY A 434 -29.61 -0.34 15.80
CA GLY A 434 -29.84 -1.41 14.83
C GLY A 434 -29.44 -1.03 13.40
N SER A 435 -28.48 -0.11 13.25
CA SER A 435 -28.01 0.38 11.95
C SER A 435 -27.16 -0.68 11.23
N PRO A 436 -27.24 -0.80 9.89
CA PRO A 436 -26.51 -1.80 9.11
C PRO A 436 -24.99 -1.63 9.08
#